data_AF-A0A939ZZV0-F1
#
_entry.id   AF-A0A939ZZV0-F1
#
_cell.length_a   1.000
_cell.length_b   1.000
_cell.length_c   1.000
_cell.angle_alpha   90.00
_cell.angle_beta   90.00
_cell.angle_gamma   90.00
#
_symmetry.space_group_name_H-M   'P 1'
#
loop_
_entity.id
_entity.type
_entity.pdbx_description
1 polymer ?
#
loop_
_entity_poly.entity_id
_entity_poly.type
_entity_poly.pdbx_seq_one_letter_code
_entity_poly.pdbx_strand_id
1 'polypeptide(L)'
;MKKLFLASIVALAMGFAFVSCNQTNAPVDIKTDGTPEEVLTDIVAKAKADGANWTIDQWKYVYKQATIAIKPMMLEIAELTKEDNITEENIGEVMEKLGKLQTQYEPIEKLMDEFNEIAKATPNGKAVDEDKEFEKQLQEELGLPDL
;
A
#
# COMPACT_ATOMS: atom_id res chain seq x y z
N MET A 1 30.32 -13.77 57.19
CA MET A 1 30.91 -12.66 56.39
C MET A 1 30.95 -13.14 54.94
N LYS A 2 30.08 -12.63 54.06
CA LYS A 2 30.37 -11.55 53.08
C LYS A 2 31.46 -12.01 52.07
N LYS A 3 31.29 -12.14 50.75
CA LYS A 3 30.34 -11.63 49.72
C LYS A 3 30.45 -12.59 48.50
N LEU A 4 29.37 -13.17 47.97
CA LEU A 4 28.61 -12.70 46.79
C LEU A 4 29.46 -12.31 45.57
N PHE A 5 29.40 -13.16 44.55
CA PHE A 5 29.87 -12.96 43.19
C PHE A 5 29.21 -11.70 42.58
N LEU A 6 30.02 -10.69 42.24
CA LEU A 6 29.61 -9.61 41.34
C LEU A 6 30.00 -10.01 39.91
N ALA A 7 29.06 -10.58 39.17
CA ALA A 7 29.08 -10.57 37.72
C ALA A 7 28.24 -9.38 37.24
N SER A 8 28.77 -8.17 37.40
CA SER A 8 28.17 -6.96 36.82
C SER A 8 28.74 -6.76 35.41
N ILE A 9 28.14 -7.41 34.42
CA ILE A 9 28.20 -6.95 33.03
C ILE A 9 26.75 -6.86 32.54
N VAL A 10 26.06 -5.84 33.03
CA VAL A 10 24.95 -5.26 32.25
C VAL A 10 25.60 -4.09 31.53
N ALA A 11 26.09 -4.36 30.32
CA ALA A 11 26.30 -3.32 29.33
C ALA A 11 24.91 -2.80 28.95
N LEU A 12 24.35 -1.95 29.81
CA LEU A 12 23.26 -1.05 29.43
C LEU A 12 23.92 0.02 28.55
N ALA A 13 24.29 -0.38 27.34
CA ALA A 13 24.51 0.56 26.27
C ALA A 13 23.13 1.18 26.04
N MET A 14 22.90 2.28 26.74
CA MET A 14 21.90 3.27 26.38
C MET A 14 22.28 3.76 24.98
N GLY A 15 21.92 2.96 23.98
CA GLY A 15 21.64 3.45 22.65
C GLY A 15 20.36 4.25 22.72
N PHE A 16 20.42 5.42 23.37
CA PHE A 16 19.68 6.58 22.87
C PHE A 16 20.32 6.90 21.51
N ALA A 17 20.03 6.06 20.52
CA ALA A 17 20.16 6.45 19.13
C ALA A 17 19.10 7.53 18.95
N PHE A 18 19.58 8.76 19.00
CA PHE A 18 18.96 9.96 18.49
C PHE A 18 17.71 9.65 17.66
N VAL A 19 16.55 10.06 18.17
CA VAL A 19 15.39 10.42 17.34
C VAL A 19 15.87 11.61 16.50
N SER A 20 16.60 11.29 15.43
CA SER A 20 16.91 12.23 14.38
C SER A 20 15.59 12.44 13.65
N CYS A 21 14.85 13.45 14.09
CA CYS A 21 13.86 14.17 13.29
C CYS A 21 14.57 14.75 12.06
N ASN A 22 14.90 13.87 11.13
CA ASN A 22 15.21 14.20 9.77
C ASN A 22 14.42 13.18 8.97
N GLN A 23 13.09 13.31 9.02
CA GLN A 23 12.23 12.75 7.98
C GLN A 23 12.69 13.43 6.70
N THR A 24 13.67 12.84 6.03
CA THR A 24 14.13 13.28 4.73
C THR A 24 12.93 13.17 3.79
N ASN A 25 12.63 14.23 3.04
CA ASN A 25 11.65 14.20 1.94
C ASN A 25 12.07 13.27 0.77
N ALA A 26 13.08 12.42 0.99
CA ALA A 26 13.42 11.38 0.03
C ALA A 26 12.23 10.42 -0.09
N PRO A 27 11.93 9.97 -1.33
CA PRO A 27 10.93 8.93 -1.54
C PRO A 27 11.24 7.71 -0.67
N VAL A 28 10.18 7.02 -0.21
CA VAL A 28 10.36 5.72 0.44
C VAL A 28 11.06 4.79 -0.56
N ASP A 29 12.10 4.10 -0.11
CA ASP A 29 12.81 3.09 -0.90
C ASP A 29 11.91 1.87 -1.07
N ILE A 30 11.07 1.92 -2.11
CA ILE A 30 10.18 0.85 -2.54
C ILE A 30 10.50 0.45 -3.97
N LYS A 31 10.24 -0.82 -4.30
CA LYS A 31 10.23 -1.30 -5.68
C LYS A 31 9.14 -0.58 -6.47
N THR A 32 9.47 -0.21 -7.70
CA THR A 32 8.52 0.40 -8.66
C THR A 32 8.48 -0.33 -9.99
N ASP A 33 9.45 -1.21 -10.23
CA ASP A 33 9.61 -2.09 -11.38
C ASP A 33 9.37 -3.54 -10.95
N GLY A 34 8.16 -4.03 -11.16
CA GLY A 34 7.77 -5.39 -10.82
C GLY A 34 6.33 -5.69 -11.22
N THR A 35 5.92 -6.93 -10.99
CA THR A 35 4.49 -7.28 -11.04
C THR A 35 3.72 -6.50 -9.96
N PRO A 36 2.40 -6.31 -10.14
CA PRO A 36 1.57 -5.66 -9.12
C PRO A 36 1.72 -6.25 -7.71
N GLU A 37 1.78 -7.58 -7.63
CA GLU A 37 1.95 -8.30 -6.36
C GLU A 37 3.31 -8.00 -5.71
N GLU A 38 4.40 -7.95 -6.48
CA GLU A 38 5.73 -7.65 -5.95
C GLU A 38 5.85 -6.22 -5.43
N VAL A 39 5.27 -5.25 -6.14
CA VAL A 39 5.27 -3.85 -5.73
C VAL A 39 4.48 -3.68 -4.43
N LEU A 40 3.26 -4.23 -4.36
CA LEU A 40 2.44 -4.13 -3.15
C LEU A 40 3.03 -4.90 -1.96
N THR A 41 3.62 -6.07 -2.20
CA THR A 41 4.32 -6.82 -1.16
C THR A 41 5.47 -6.00 -0.57
N ASP A 42 6.26 -5.34 -1.40
CA ASP A 42 7.37 -4.50 -0.93
C ASP A 42 6.87 -3.28 -0.15
N ILE A 43 5.82 -2.60 -0.65
CA ILE A 43 5.15 -1.49 0.04
C ILE A 43 4.67 -1.91 1.43
N VAL A 44 3.92 -3.00 1.53
CA VAL A 44 3.38 -3.51 2.80
C VAL A 44 4.51 -3.92 3.74
N ALA A 45 5.55 -4.59 3.23
CA ALA A 45 6.70 -5.00 4.03
C ALA A 45 7.43 -3.79 4.62
N LYS A 46 7.65 -2.74 3.82
CA LYS A 46 8.29 -1.48 4.27
C LYS A 46 7.42 -0.73 5.28
N ALA A 47 6.11 -0.66 5.03
CA ALA A 47 5.17 -0.05 5.96
C ALA A 47 5.19 -0.75 7.33
N LYS A 48 5.21 -2.09 7.33
CA LYS A 48 5.31 -2.90 8.56
C LYS A 48 6.67 -2.74 9.26
N ALA A 49 7.78 -2.70 8.50
CA ALA A 49 9.13 -2.62 9.05
C ALA A 49 9.42 -1.26 9.72
N ASP A 50 9.02 -0.16 9.08
CA ASP A 50 9.30 1.21 9.56
C ASP A 50 8.22 1.75 10.51
N GLY A 51 7.20 0.93 10.81
CA GLY A 51 6.00 1.32 11.55
C GLY A 51 5.18 2.39 10.82
N ALA A 52 5.34 2.48 9.50
CA ALA A 52 4.68 3.42 8.62
C ALA A 52 4.77 4.90 9.09
N ASN A 53 5.90 5.26 9.72
CA ASN A 53 6.20 6.60 10.21
C ASN A 53 6.64 7.55 9.08
N TRP A 54 5.90 7.54 7.97
CA TRP A 54 6.18 8.33 6.78
C TRP A 54 5.54 9.71 6.85
N THR A 55 6.16 10.68 6.17
CA THR A 55 5.57 12.00 5.92
C THR A 55 4.35 11.89 5.02
N ILE A 56 3.52 12.94 4.96
CA ILE A 56 2.39 13.01 4.01
C ILE A 56 2.87 12.82 2.57
N ASP A 57 3.96 13.45 2.16
CA ASP A 57 4.48 13.35 0.80
C ASP A 57 4.97 11.93 0.47
N GLN A 58 5.61 11.27 1.43
CA GLN A 58 5.99 9.85 1.30
C GLN A 58 4.77 8.94 1.20
N TRP A 59 3.73 9.18 2.01
CA TRP A 59 2.47 8.46 1.90
C TRP A 59 1.80 8.66 0.53
N LYS A 60 1.74 9.89 0.02
CA LYS A 60 1.21 10.18 -1.33
C LYS A 60 2.01 9.46 -2.42
N TYR A 61 3.33 9.44 -2.30
CA TYR A 61 4.19 8.71 -3.22
C TYR A 61 3.90 7.19 -3.20
N VAL A 62 3.84 6.59 -2.01
CA VAL A 62 3.59 5.14 -1.88
C VAL A 62 2.18 4.79 -2.32
N TYR A 63 1.17 5.60 -1.95
CA TYR A 63 -0.21 5.42 -2.39
C TYR A 63 -0.29 5.43 -3.92
N LYS A 64 0.37 6.39 -4.58
CA LYS A 64 0.47 6.43 -6.04
C LYS A 64 1.08 5.17 -6.63
N GLN A 65 2.16 4.63 -6.05
CA GLN A 65 2.76 3.37 -6.53
C GLN A 65 1.82 2.18 -6.34
N ALA A 66 1.10 2.10 -5.21
CA ALA A 66 0.07 1.10 -4.97
C ALA A 66 -1.05 1.20 -6.02
N THR A 67 -1.52 2.43 -6.32
CA THR A 67 -2.53 2.66 -7.36
C THR A 67 -2.04 2.28 -8.76
N ILE A 68 -0.78 2.59 -9.10
CA ILE A 68 -0.16 2.15 -10.37
C ILE A 68 -0.13 0.62 -10.45
N ALA A 69 0.19 -0.06 -9.35
CA ALA A 69 0.21 -1.52 -9.30
C ALA A 69 -1.17 -2.13 -9.57
N ILE A 70 -2.24 -1.58 -8.98
CA ILE A 70 -3.61 -2.10 -9.17
C ILE A 70 -4.33 -1.56 -10.42
N LYS A 71 -3.77 -0.56 -11.10
CA LYS A 71 -4.38 0.02 -12.31
C LYS A 71 -4.79 -1.00 -13.38
N PRO A 72 -3.99 -2.04 -13.72
CA PRO A 72 -4.40 -3.05 -14.71
C PRO A 72 -5.69 -3.77 -14.31
N MET A 73 -5.83 -4.14 -13.03
CA MET A 73 -7.05 -4.74 -12.49
C MET A 73 -8.25 -3.80 -12.66
N MET A 74 -8.10 -2.52 -12.30
CA MET A 74 -9.18 -1.53 -12.45
C MET A 74 -9.63 -1.37 -13.90
N LEU A 75 -8.69 -1.35 -14.85
CA LEU A 75 -8.99 -1.22 -16.27
C LEU A 75 -9.65 -2.48 -16.84
N GLU A 76 -9.20 -3.67 -16.46
CA GLU A 76 -9.79 -4.93 -16.91
C GLU A 76 -11.23 -5.10 -16.37
N ILE A 77 -11.45 -4.77 -15.10
CA ILE A 77 -12.80 -4.78 -14.51
C ILE A 77 -13.68 -3.77 -15.22
N ALA A 78 -13.24 -2.52 -15.35
CA ALA A 78 -14.01 -1.47 -16.00
C ALA A 78 -14.36 -1.82 -17.45
N GLU A 79 -13.44 -2.44 -18.21
CA GLU A 79 -13.72 -2.90 -19.57
C GLU A 79 -14.81 -3.97 -19.57
N LEU A 80 -14.76 -4.96 -18.68
CA LEU A 80 -15.77 -6.01 -18.60
C LEU A 80 -17.15 -5.49 -18.15
N THR A 81 -17.17 -4.45 -17.32
CA THR A 81 -18.41 -3.91 -16.73
C THR A 81 -18.98 -2.71 -17.48
N LYS A 82 -18.40 -2.30 -18.62
CA LYS A 82 -19.02 -1.30 -19.50
C LYS A 82 -20.42 -1.77 -19.91
N GLU A 83 -21.41 -0.88 -19.79
CA GLU A 83 -22.82 -1.20 -20.06
C GLU A 83 -23.03 -1.82 -21.45
N ASP A 84 -22.31 -1.33 -22.47
CA ASP A 84 -22.37 -1.85 -23.84
C ASP A 84 -21.84 -3.29 -24.00
N ASN A 85 -21.04 -3.77 -23.04
CA ASN A 85 -20.47 -5.11 -23.04
C ASN A 85 -21.36 -6.15 -22.33
N ILE A 86 -22.43 -5.73 -21.64
CA ILE A 86 -23.32 -6.63 -20.89
C ILE A 86 -24.68 -6.71 -21.59
N THR A 87 -24.99 -7.88 -22.16
CA THR A 87 -26.27 -8.21 -22.79
C THR A 87 -26.87 -9.47 -22.15
N GLU A 88 -28.17 -9.71 -22.34
CA GLU A 88 -28.80 -10.96 -21.88
C GLU A 88 -28.13 -12.21 -22.48
N GLU A 89 -27.56 -12.09 -23.68
CA GLU A 89 -26.92 -13.20 -24.39
C GLU A 89 -25.52 -13.54 -23.87
N ASN A 90 -24.80 -12.57 -23.28
CA ASN A 90 -23.40 -12.76 -22.87
C ASN A 90 -23.14 -12.61 -21.36
N ILE A 91 -24.17 -12.28 -20.55
CA ILE A 91 -24.04 -12.06 -19.11
C ILE A 91 -23.36 -13.22 -18.38
N GLY A 92 -23.63 -14.46 -18.77
CA GLY A 92 -22.98 -15.64 -18.19
C GLY A 92 -21.47 -15.67 -18.43
N GLU A 93 -21.03 -15.31 -19.64
CA GLU A 93 -19.62 -15.22 -20.00
C GLU A 93 -18.92 -14.06 -19.27
N VAL A 94 -19.59 -12.91 -19.17
CA VAL A 94 -19.08 -11.75 -18.41
C VAL A 94 -18.89 -12.12 -16.94
N MET A 95 -19.88 -12.78 -16.32
CA MET A 95 -19.79 -13.24 -14.93
C MET A 95 -18.68 -14.27 -14.72
N GLU A 96 -18.48 -15.19 -15.68
CA GLU A 96 -17.36 -16.14 -15.62
C GLU A 96 -16.00 -15.43 -15.69
N LYS A 97 -15.86 -14.44 -16.58
CA LYS A 97 -14.64 -13.63 -16.69
C LYS A 97 -14.40 -12.82 -15.41
N LEU A 98 -15.43 -12.20 -14.85
CA LEU A 98 -15.33 -11.47 -13.56
C LEU A 98 -14.88 -12.41 -12.44
N GLY A 99 -15.44 -13.63 -12.34
CA GLY A 99 -15.00 -14.62 -11.34
C GLY A 99 -13.54 -15.06 -11.51
N LYS A 100 -13.07 -15.17 -12.76
CA LYS A 100 -11.65 -15.45 -13.05
C LYS A 100 -10.75 -14.28 -12.66
N LEU A 101 -11.15 -13.04 -12.97
CA LEU A 101 -10.40 -11.84 -12.55
C LEU A 101 -10.34 -11.75 -11.04
N GLN A 102 -11.45 -11.98 -10.34
CA GLN A 102 -11.47 -12.00 -8.87
C GLN A 102 -10.47 -13.02 -8.32
N THR A 103 -10.43 -14.23 -8.86
CA THR A 103 -9.46 -15.26 -8.42
C THR A 103 -8.02 -14.86 -8.74
N GLN A 104 -7.79 -14.25 -9.91
CA GLN A 104 -6.47 -13.79 -10.34
C GLN A 104 -5.94 -12.64 -9.46
N TYR A 105 -6.80 -11.71 -9.07
CA TYR A 105 -6.43 -10.51 -8.32
C TYR A 105 -6.63 -10.63 -6.80
N GLU A 106 -7.18 -11.73 -6.28
CA GLU A 106 -7.36 -11.98 -4.84
C GLU A 106 -6.08 -11.71 -4.00
N PRO A 107 -4.86 -12.11 -4.41
CA PRO A 107 -3.65 -11.79 -3.65
C PRO A 107 -3.36 -10.27 -3.59
N ILE A 108 -3.63 -9.58 -4.69
CA ILE A 108 -3.44 -8.13 -4.84
C ILE A 108 -4.47 -7.37 -4.00
N GLU A 109 -5.75 -7.80 -4.01
CA GLU A 109 -6.80 -7.25 -3.14
C GLU A 109 -6.41 -7.34 -1.67
N LYS A 110 -5.94 -8.51 -1.20
CA LYS A 110 -5.49 -8.71 0.19
C LYS A 110 -4.33 -7.79 0.58
N LEU A 111 -3.37 -7.60 -0.33
CA LEU A 111 -2.24 -6.71 -0.09
C LEU A 111 -2.68 -5.23 -0.04
N MET A 112 -3.63 -4.85 -0.90
CA MET A 112 -4.20 -3.50 -0.88
C MET A 112 -5.01 -3.24 0.39
N ASP A 113 -5.78 -4.23 0.86
CA ASP A 113 -6.49 -4.17 2.13
C ASP A 113 -5.52 -3.98 3.30
N GLU A 114 -4.44 -4.77 3.38
CA GLU A 114 -3.41 -4.59 4.40
C GLU A 114 -2.75 -3.21 4.33
N PHE A 115 -2.44 -2.73 3.13
CA PHE A 115 -1.88 -1.38 2.95
C PHE A 115 -2.83 -0.30 3.48
N ASN A 116 -4.13 -0.40 3.16
CA ASN A 116 -5.16 0.52 3.62
C ASN A 116 -5.36 0.47 5.14
N GLU A 117 -5.31 -0.71 5.74
CA GLU A 117 -5.36 -0.86 7.20
C GLU A 117 -4.17 -0.18 7.87
N ILE A 118 -2.96 -0.33 7.34
CA ILE A 118 -1.75 0.32 7.85
C ILE A 118 -1.86 1.84 7.70
N ALA A 119 -2.35 2.33 6.55
CA ALA A 119 -2.57 3.76 6.33
C ALA A 119 -3.52 4.35 7.38
N LYS A 120 -4.68 3.71 7.60
CA LYS A 120 -5.70 4.14 8.58
C LYS A 120 -5.22 4.10 10.03
N ALA A 121 -4.23 3.26 10.34
CA ALA A 121 -3.64 3.16 11.67
C ALA A 121 -2.66 4.31 11.99
N THR A 122 -2.25 5.12 11.02
CA THR A 122 -1.31 6.24 11.23
C THR A 122 -1.96 7.60 10.93
N PRO A 123 -1.58 8.69 11.64
CA PRO A 123 -2.15 10.01 11.37
C PRO A 123 -1.92 10.50 9.94
N ASN A 124 -0.71 10.32 9.40
CA ASN A 124 -0.37 10.79 8.06
C ASN A 124 -0.96 9.89 6.96
N GLY A 125 -0.96 8.57 7.15
CA GLY A 125 -1.58 7.65 6.19
C GLY A 125 -3.07 7.88 6.08
N LYS A 126 -3.75 8.06 7.22
CA LYS A 126 -5.17 8.43 7.26
C LYS A 126 -5.44 9.78 6.59
N ALA A 127 -4.59 10.78 6.81
CA ALA A 127 -4.75 12.08 6.17
C ALA A 127 -4.65 12.00 4.64
N VAL A 128 -3.83 11.09 4.10
CA VAL A 128 -3.75 10.83 2.64
C VAL A 128 -4.95 10.02 2.14
N ASP A 129 -5.40 9.00 2.87
CA ASP A 129 -6.61 8.21 2.56
C ASP A 129 -7.89 9.07 2.49
N GLU A 130 -7.96 10.13 3.31
CA GLU A 130 -9.10 11.06 3.36
C GLU A 130 -8.94 12.29 2.42
N ASP A 131 -7.80 12.43 1.74
CA ASP A 131 -7.50 13.57 0.84
C ASP A 131 -8.15 13.37 -0.55
N LYS A 132 -9.42 13.77 -0.64
CA LYS A 132 -10.21 13.69 -1.89
C LYS A 132 -9.61 14.47 -3.07
N GLU A 133 -8.88 15.55 -2.80
CA GLU A 133 -8.25 16.33 -3.86
C GLU A 133 -7.06 15.58 -4.43
N PHE A 134 -6.25 14.96 -3.56
CA PHE A 134 -5.19 14.05 -3.99
C PHE A 134 -5.75 12.85 -4.77
N GLU A 135 -6.80 12.20 -4.26
CA GLU A 135 -7.44 11.07 -4.95
C GLU A 135 -7.89 11.46 -6.36
N LYS A 136 -8.60 12.59 -6.49
CA LYS A 136 -9.04 13.10 -7.79
C LYS A 136 -7.87 13.40 -8.73
N GLN A 137 -6.83 14.09 -8.25
CA GLN A 137 -5.64 14.38 -9.05
C GLN A 137 -4.95 13.10 -9.52
N LEU A 138 -4.90 12.07 -8.66
CA LEU A 138 -4.31 10.79 -8.97
C LEU A 138 -5.13 10.03 -10.02
N GLN A 139 -6.46 10.04 -9.92
CA GLN A 139 -7.37 9.47 -10.92
C GLN A 139 -7.17 10.13 -12.28
N GLU A 140 -7.12 11.46 -12.33
CA GLU A 140 -6.87 12.24 -13.55
C GLU A 140 -5.48 11.93 -14.14
N GLU A 141 -4.42 11.96 -13.33
CA GLU A 141 -3.05 11.70 -13.77
C GLU A 141 -2.89 10.28 -14.35
N LEU A 142 -3.51 9.30 -13.69
CA LEU A 142 -3.40 7.90 -14.08
C LEU A 142 -4.44 7.50 -15.13
N GLY A 143 -5.38 8.37 -15.50
CA GLY A 143 -6.46 8.05 -16.43
C GLY A 143 -7.29 6.86 -15.94
N LEU A 144 -7.62 6.85 -14.65
CA LEU A 144 -8.47 5.81 -14.05
C LEU A 144 -9.95 6.10 -14.37
N PRO A 145 -10.76 5.04 -14.55
CA PRO A 145 -12.21 5.22 -14.70
C PRO A 145 -12.81 5.81 -13.42
N ASP A 146 -13.86 6.62 -13.58
CA ASP A 146 -14.72 7.01 -12.46
C ASP A 146 -15.41 5.73 -11.95
N LEU A 147 -14.98 5.23 -10.79
CA LEU A 147 -15.58 4.07 -10.11
C LEU A 147 -16.66 4.50 -9.10
#